data_AF-A0A3N5LC15-F1
#
_entry.id   AF-A0A3N5LC15-F1
#
_cell.length_a   1.000
_cell.length_b   1.000
_cell.length_c   1.000
_cell.angle_alpha   90.00
_cell.angle_beta   90.00
_cell.angle_gamma   90.00
#
_symmetry.space_group_name_H-M   'P 1'
#
loop_
_entity.id
_entity.type
_entity.pdbx_description
1 polymer ?
#
loop_
_entity_poly.entity_id
_entity_poly.type
_entity_poly.pdbx_seq_one_letter_code
_entity_poly.pdbx_strand_id
1 'polypeptide(L)'
;MKWRDREGSSNVEDRRGMSSKGIIGGGIGTLVIFLLVYLLGGDPSQVDDNYQTRAPDNTTEYQQTAEEKELAQFTSVVLAETEKVWTDIFRKEGMSYQYPKLVLYTNAVNSACGYTGSATGPFYCPGDRKVYIDLSFFSELRDEFKAPGDFASAYVIAHEVGHHVQTLLGYDEQLNSLRRRLPEKEFNKYLIQYELQADYLSGVWAHYAESMNLLEPGDLDEALNAASSVGDDRIQKRTQGYVVPDAFTHGTSEQRRSWFKRGFDSGDLNGADVFGD
;
A
#
# COMPACT_ATOMS: atom_id res chain seq x y z
N MET A 1 13.80 11.68 6.13
CA MET A 1 13.50 10.82 7.32
C MET A 1 14.77 10.32 8.00
N LYS A 2 14.87 10.48 9.33
CA LYS A 2 15.99 9.97 10.14
C LYS A 2 15.87 8.47 10.43
N TRP A 3 16.21 7.64 9.46
CA TRP A 3 16.10 6.17 9.57
C TRP A 3 17.45 5.44 9.78
N ARG A 4 18.57 6.07 9.43
CA ARG A 4 19.91 5.46 9.57
C ARG A 4 20.21 5.15 11.04
N ASP A 5 20.94 4.05 11.25
CA ASP A 5 21.33 3.52 12.58
C ASP A 5 20.16 3.09 13.50
N ARG A 6 18.93 3.02 12.98
CA ARG A 6 17.78 2.47 13.70
C ARG A 6 17.65 0.96 13.46
N GLU A 7 17.05 0.30 14.44
CA GLU A 7 16.75 -1.14 14.37
C GLU A 7 15.60 -1.40 13.39
N GLY A 8 15.80 -2.37 12.49
CA GLY A 8 14.78 -2.84 11.56
C GLY A 8 13.92 -3.96 12.14
N SER A 9 12.76 -4.20 11.53
CA SER A 9 11.81 -5.22 11.99
C SER A 9 12.31 -6.63 11.67
N SER A 10 12.07 -7.56 12.59
CA SER A 10 12.27 -8.99 12.39
C SER A 10 11.16 -9.66 11.55
N ASN A 11 10.12 -8.92 11.15
CA ASN A 11 8.97 -9.44 10.41
C ASN A 11 9.08 -9.25 8.89
N VAL A 12 10.28 -8.95 8.38
CA VAL A 12 10.55 -8.87 6.94
C VAL A 12 10.91 -10.25 6.39
N GLU A 13 10.13 -10.72 5.42
CA GLU A 13 10.40 -11.89 4.59
C GLU A 13 10.97 -11.42 3.24
N ASP A 14 12.28 -11.50 3.06
CA ASP A 14 12.91 -11.15 1.79
C ASP A 14 12.80 -12.31 0.79
N ARG A 15 11.98 -12.13 -0.25
CA ARG A 15 11.73 -13.10 -1.32
C ARG A 15 12.19 -12.58 -2.68
N ARG A 16 12.97 -11.51 -2.72
CA ARG A 16 13.53 -10.97 -3.97
C ARG A 16 14.43 -12.01 -4.62
N GLY A 17 14.37 -12.07 -5.95
CA GLY A 17 15.13 -13.07 -6.71
C GLY A 17 14.64 -14.52 -6.60
N MET A 18 13.66 -14.82 -5.75
CA MET A 18 13.09 -16.16 -5.69
C MET A 18 12.15 -16.35 -6.88
N SER A 19 12.55 -17.20 -7.83
CA SER A 19 11.61 -17.65 -8.87
C SER A 19 10.42 -18.32 -8.19
N SER A 20 9.20 -17.86 -8.47
CA SER A 20 7.95 -18.53 -8.08
C SER A 20 7.81 -19.83 -8.88
N LYS A 21 8.69 -20.80 -8.62
CA LYS A 21 8.62 -22.15 -9.18
C LYS A 21 7.36 -22.82 -8.63
N GLY A 22 6.28 -22.68 -9.40
CA GLY A 22 5.13 -23.57 -9.41
C GLY A 22 4.19 -23.46 -8.21
N ILE A 23 3.17 -22.62 -8.32
CA ILE A 23 1.78 -23.02 -8.03
C ILE A 23 0.91 -22.36 -9.10
N ILE A 24 0.56 -23.12 -10.14
CA ILE A 24 -0.54 -22.79 -11.05
C ILE A 24 -1.82 -23.02 -10.23
N GLY A 25 -2.35 -21.96 -9.65
CA GLY A 25 -3.62 -21.94 -8.94
C GLY A 25 -4.55 -20.93 -9.59
N GLY A 26 -5.26 -21.36 -10.64
CA GLY A 26 -6.33 -20.56 -11.23
C GLY A 26 -7.48 -20.40 -10.24
N GLY A 27 -7.85 -19.16 -9.94
CA GLY A 27 -9.04 -18.86 -9.13
C GLY A 27 -9.05 -17.44 -8.58
N ILE A 28 -10.08 -16.68 -8.96
CA ILE A 28 -10.50 -15.37 -8.42
C ILE A 28 -9.56 -14.17 -8.68
N GLY A 29 -8.23 -14.33 -8.63
CA GLY A 29 -7.27 -13.23 -8.83
C GLY A 29 -7.29 -12.61 -10.23
N THR A 30 -7.62 -13.39 -11.26
CA THR A 30 -7.75 -12.92 -12.65
C THR A 30 -8.81 -11.84 -12.80
N LEU A 31 -9.93 -11.93 -12.05
CA LEU A 31 -11.01 -10.95 -12.14
C LEU A 31 -10.67 -9.60 -11.51
N VAL A 32 -9.84 -9.59 -10.47
CA VAL A 32 -9.39 -8.35 -9.80
C VAL A 32 -8.32 -7.64 -10.64
N ILE A 33 -7.42 -8.40 -11.27
CA ILE A 33 -6.44 -7.88 -12.24
C ILE A 33 -7.14 -7.33 -13.49
N PHE A 34 -8.15 -8.03 -14.01
CA PHE A 34 -8.98 -7.50 -15.10
C PHE A 34 -9.65 -6.19 -14.69
N LEU A 35 -10.13 -6.06 -13.45
CA LEU A 35 -10.72 -4.83 -12.94
C LEU A 35 -9.68 -3.70 -12.84
N LEU A 36 -8.51 -3.96 -12.28
CA LEU A 36 -7.45 -2.96 -12.11
C LEU A 36 -6.84 -2.52 -13.46
N VAL A 37 -6.58 -3.45 -14.40
CA VAL A 37 -6.08 -3.14 -15.74
C VAL A 37 -7.12 -2.36 -16.55
N TYR A 38 -8.39 -2.74 -16.45
CA TYR A 38 -9.50 -2.02 -17.11
C TYR A 38 -9.71 -0.62 -16.52
N LEU A 39 -9.63 -0.46 -15.19
CA LEU A 39 -9.79 0.81 -14.48
C LEU A 39 -8.60 1.77 -14.66
N LEU A 40 -7.40 1.23 -14.94
CA LEU A 40 -6.19 1.99 -15.25
C LEU A 40 -6.03 2.26 -16.76
N GLY A 41 -7.03 1.93 -17.60
CA GLY A 41 -7.01 2.23 -19.04
C GLY A 41 -6.12 1.30 -19.89
N GLY A 42 -5.74 0.15 -19.35
CA GLY A 42 -5.06 -0.92 -20.09
C GLY A 42 -6.06 -1.78 -20.88
N ASP A 43 -5.59 -2.38 -21.99
CA ASP A 43 -6.39 -3.30 -22.79
C ASP A 43 -6.48 -4.67 -22.09
N PRO A 44 -7.68 -5.14 -21.68
CA PRO A 44 -7.82 -6.42 -20.98
C PRO A 44 -7.44 -7.64 -21.83
N SER A 45 -7.39 -7.49 -23.17
CA SER A 45 -6.95 -8.58 -24.06
C SER A 45 -5.45 -8.86 -23.96
N GLN A 46 -4.65 -7.90 -23.48
CA GLN A 46 -3.21 -8.07 -23.21
C GLN A 46 -2.94 -8.96 -21.97
N VAL A 47 -3.96 -9.16 -21.13
CA VAL A 47 -3.86 -10.03 -19.96
C VAL A 47 -3.89 -11.50 -20.38
N ASP A 48 -4.61 -11.84 -21.46
CA ASP A 48 -4.75 -13.22 -21.95
C ASP A 48 -3.51 -13.69 -22.76
N ASP A 49 -2.91 -12.82 -23.57
CA ASP A 49 -1.73 -13.17 -24.39
C ASP A 49 -0.44 -13.40 -23.56
N ASN A 50 -0.39 -12.89 -22.32
CA ASN A 50 0.72 -13.11 -21.40
C ASN A 50 0.59 -14.38 -20.54
N TYR A 51 -0.55 -15.11 -20.58
CA TYR A 51 -0.68 -16.37 -19.84
C TYR A 51 0.01 -17.57 -20.52
N GLN A 52 0.51 -17.42 -21.76
CA GLN A 52 1.18 -18.49 -22.51
C GLN A 52 2.69 -18.29 -22.72
N THR A 53 3.33 -17.32 -22.09
CA THR A 53 4.80 -17.21 -22.15
C THR A 53 5.45 -18.15 -21.14
N ARG A 54 5.81 -19.32 -21.66
CA ARG A 54 6.84 -20.23 -21.16
C ARG A 54 8.02 -19.41 -20.63
N ALA A 55 8.15 -19.30 -19.31
CA ALA A 55 9.25 -18.57 -18.69
C ALA A 55 10.59 -19.10 -19.24
N PRO A 56 11.44 -18.26 -19.84
CA PRO A 56 12.79 -18.66 -20.17
C PRO A 56 13.52 -18.98 -18.87
N ASP A 57 14.11 -20.17 -18.81
CA ASP A 57 14.95 -20.67 -17.71
C ASP A 57 16.29 -19.91 -17.74
N ASN A 58 16.24 -18.59 -17.56
CA ASN A 58 17.42 -17.76 -17.36
C ASN A 58 17.69 -17.72 -15.86
N THR A 59 18.49 -18.68 -15.41
CA THR A 59 19.10 -18.75 -14.08
C THR A 59 20.16 -17.65 -13.89
N THR A 60 19.80 -16.39 -14.12
CA THR A 60 20.57 -15.28 -13.56
C THR A 60 20.27 -15.26 -12.07
N GLU A 61 21.25 -15.68 -11.28
CA GLU A 61 21.23 -15.58 -9.82
C GLU A 61 20.96 -14.11 -9.46
N TYR A 62 19.93 -13.87 -8.65
CA TYR A 62 19.60 -12.52 -8.20
C TYR A 62 20.79 -11.93 -7.46
N GLN A 63 21.27 -10.79 -7.93
CA GLN A 63 22.32 -10.02 -7.28
C GLN A 63 21.74 -8.73 -6.76
N GLN A 64 21.61 -8.65 -5.44
CA GLN A 64 21.15 -7.46 -4.76
C GLN A 64 22.14 -6.31 -4.98
N THR A 65 21.64 -5.19 -5.48
CA THR A 65 22.40 -3.94 -5.61
C THR A 65 22.58 -3.23 -4.26
N ALA A 66 23.52 -2.28 -4.18
CA ALA A 66 23.70 -1.46 -2.98
C ALA A 66 22.46 -0.62 -2.66
N GLU A 67 21.79 -0.09 -3.70
CA GLU A 67 20.54 0.66 -3.57
C GLU A 67 19.41 -0.22 -3.05
N GLU A 68 19.22 -1.42 -3.61
CA GLU A 68 18.22 -2.38 -3.12
C GLU A 68 18.48 -2.83 -1.68
N LYS A 69 19.73 -2.84 -1.23
CA LYS A 69 20.08 -3.10 0.18
C LYS A 69 19.71 -1.93 1.08
N GLU A 70 19.97 -0.72 0.63
CA GLU A 70 19.59 0.49 1.37
C GLU A 70 18.07 0.60 1.49
N LEU A 71 17.34 0.41 0.39
CA LEU A 71 15.88 0.44 0.36
C LEU A 71 15.26 -0.69 1.21
N ALA A 72 15.82 -1.91 1.17
CA ALA A 72 15.34 -3.00 2.02
C ALA A 72 15.54 -2.69 3.52
N GLN A 73 16.68 -2.09 3.89
CA GLN A 73 16.95 -1.68 5.27
C GLN A 73 16.01 -0.56 5.69
N PHE A 74 15.82 0.45 4.83
CA PHE A 74 14.86 1.52 5.06
C PHE A 74 13.45 0.97 5.29
N THR A 75 12.95 0.09 4.41
CA THR A 75 11.64 -0.54 4.56
C THR A 75 11.50 -1.32 5.86
N SER A 76 12.55 -2.06 6.25
CA SER A 76 12.59 -2.79 7.53
C SER A 76 12.53 -1.85 8.74
N VAL A 77 13.21 -0.70 8.69
CA VAL A 77 13.13 0.33 9.74
C VAL A 77 11.75 0.96 9.82
N VAL A 78 11.15 1.35 8.69
CA VAL A 78 9.80 1.93 8.69
C VAL A 78 8.78 0.94 9.28
N LEU A 79 8.86 -0.35 8.92
CA LEU A 79 8.01 -1.38 9.53
C LEU A 79 8.22 -1.49 11.05
N ALA A 80 9.47 -1.45 11.54
CA ALA A 80 9.71 -1.47 12.99
C ALA A 80 9.12 -0.25 13.70
N GLU A 81 9.20 0.93 13.08
CA GLU A 81 8.63 2.14 13.65
C GLU A 81 7.09 2.11 13.65
N THR A 82 6.45 1.52 12.63
CA THR A 82 4.98 1.33 12.64
C THR A 82 4.57 0.31 13.71
N GLU A 83 5.30 -0.79 13.87
CA GLU A 83 5.06 -1.79 14.92
C GLU A 83 5.08 -1.17 16.32
N LYS A 84 6.08 -0.32 16.62
CA LYS A 84 6.19 0.39 17.91
C LYS A 84 4.96 1.28 18.16
N VAL A 85 4.61 2.11 17.19
CA VAL A 85 3.51 3.07 17.32
C VAL A 85 2.17 2.36 17.51
N TRP A 86 1.86 1.38 16.66
CA TRP A 86 0.58 0.68 16.73
C TRP A 86 0.46 -0.20 17.97
N THR A 87 1.56 -0.78 18.46
CA THR A 87 1.57 -1.46 19.76
C THR A 87 1.15 -0.52 20.88
N ASP A 88 1.69 0.69 20.90
CA ASP A 88 1.37 1.69 21.92
C ASP A 88 -0.07 2.19 21.82
N ILE A 89 -0.56 2.47 20.62
CA ILE A 89 -1.94 2.91 20.38
C ILE A 89 -2.92 1.81 20.79
N PHE A 90 -2.77 0.59 20.28
CA PHE A 90 -3.68 -0.52 20.61
C PHE A 90 -3.71 -0.79 22.11
N ARG A 91 -2.55 -0.74 22.78
CA ARG A 91 -2.46 -0.90 24.23
C ARG A 91 -3.25 0.18 24.99
N LYS A 92 -3.21 1.45 24.54
CA LYS A 92 -4.00 2.54 25.14
C LYS A 92 -5.51 2.30 24.98
N GLU A 93 -5.92 1.70 23.88
CA GLU A 93 -7.31 1.30 23.60
C GLU A 93 -7.72 -0.04 24.25
N GLY A 94 -6.85 -0.64 25.08
CA GLY A 94 -7.14 -1.93 25.74
C GLY A 94 -7.12 -3.14 24.78
N MET A 95 -6.52 -3.01 23.61
CA MET A 95 -6.35 -4.05 22.60
C MET A 95 -4.90 -4.54 22.53
N SER A 96 -4.67 -5.66 21.85
CA SER A 96 -3.33 -6.16 21.52
C SER A 96 -3.08 -6.00 20.02
N TYR A 97 -2.01 -5.29 19.66
CA TYR A 97 -1.57 -5.22 18.27
C TYR A 97 -0.90 -6.55 17.87
N GLN A 98 -1.24 -7.06 16.68
CA GLN A 98 -0.54 -8.19 16.08
C GLN A 98 0.32 -7.62 14.96
N TYR A 99 1.58 -8.03 14.86
CA TYR A 99 2.47 -7.43 13.87
C TYR A 99 2.20 -8.03 12.49
N PRO A 100 2.10 -7.20 11.43
CA PRO A 100 2.05 -7.72 10.07
C PRO A 100 3.42 -8.28 9.70
N LYS A 101 3.45 -9.19 8.73
CA LYS A 101 4.71 -9.49 8.02
C LYS A 101 4.82 -8.60 6.80
N LEU A 102 6.05 -8.29 6.40
CA LEU A 102 6.33 -7.58 5.15
C LEU A 102 7.12 -8.47 4.21
N VAL A 103 6.65 -8.62 2.99
CA VAL A 103 7.29 -9.43 1.95
C VAL A 103 7.92 -8.51 0.93
N LEU A 104 9.25 -8.57 0.81
CA LEU A 104 9.96 -7.96 -0.32
C LEU A 104 9.96 -8.94 -1.48
N TYR A 105 9.55 -8.50 -2.67
CA TYR A 105 9.53 -9.35 -3.87
C TYR A 105 10.05 -8.60 -5.10
N THR A 106 10.23 -9.32 -6.21
CA THR A 106 10.66 -8.75 -7.49
C THR A 106 9.76 -9.28 -8.60
N ASN A 107 9.20 -8.39 -9.42
CA ASN A 107 8.33 -8.65 -10.57
C ASN A 107 6.97 -9.29 -10.26
N ALA A 108 6.90 -10.31 -9.41
CA ALA A 108 5.64 -10.98 -9.09
C ALA A 108 5.69 -11.74 -7.76
N VAL A 109 4.52 -11.92 -7.16
CA VAL A 109 4.36 -12.65 -5.90
C VAL A 109 3.02 -13.37 -5.82
N ASN A 110 3.02 -14.53 -5.15
CA ASN A 110 1.79 -15.19 -4.72
C ASN A 110 1.47 -14.82 -3.27
N SER A 111 0.25 -14.36 -3.04
CA SER A 111 -0.33 -14.07 -1.72
C SER A 111 -1.60 -14.89 -1.49
N ALA A 112 -2.14 -14.87 -0.27
CA ALA A 112 -3.47 -15.43 -0.01
C ALA A 112 -4.59 -14.71 -0.78
N CYS A 113 -4.34 -13.49 -1.28
CA CYS A 113 -5.28 -12.69 -2.06
C CYS A 113 -5.18 -12.96 -3.57
N GLY A 114 -4.23 -13.80 -4.00
CA GLY A 114 -3.99 -14.16 -5.39
C GLY A 114 -2.58 -13.87 -5.86
N TYR A 115 -2.36 -14.07 -7.16
CA TYR A 115 -1.13 -13.71 -7.85
C TYR A 115 -1.15 -12.23 -8.21
N THR A 116 -0.06 -11.51 -7.94
CA THR A 116 0.07 -10.07 -8.23
C THR A 116 1.42 -9.80 -8.89
N GLY A 117 1.42 -9.00 -9.96
CA GLY A 117 2.62 -8.49 -10.61
C GLY A 117 3.10 -7.18 -9.99
N SER A 118 4.34 -6.76 -10.26
CA SER A 118 4.92 -5.52 -9.72
C SER A 118 4.22 -4.25 -10.19
N ALA A 119 3.58 -4.28 -11.37
CA ALA A 119 2.81 -3.16 -11.91
C ALA A 119 1.59 -2.74 -11.06
N THR A 120 1.19 -3.55 -10.08
CA THR A 120 0.09 -3.22 -9.16
C THR A 120 0.55 -2.27 -8.03
N GLY A 121 1.86 -2.11 -7.82
CA GLY A 121 2.40 -1.37 -6.68
C GLY A 121 2.30 -2.15 -5.36
N PRO A 122 2.70 -1.51 -4.23
CA PRO A 122 2.58 -2.07 -2.89
C PRO A 122 1.13 -2.39 -2.54
N PHE A 123 0.93 -3.43 -1.73
CA PHE A 123 -0.40 -3.81 -1.27
C PHE A 123 -0.36 -4.60 0.03
N TYR A 124 -1.44 -4.52 0.80
CA TYR A 124 -1.70 -5.39 1.94
C TYR A 124 -2.72 -6.48 1.59
N CYS A 125 -2.46 -7.72 2.03
CA CYS A 125 -3.38 -8.83 1.90
C CYS A 125 -3.97 -9.26 3.26
N PRO A 126 -5.28 -9.07 3.50
CA PRO A 126 -5.90 -9.48 4.76
C PRO A 126 -5.95 -11.01 4.96
N GLY A 127 -5.89 -11.79 3.87
CA GLY A 127 -5.96 -13.25 3.92
C GLY A 127 -4.75 -13.94 4.58
N ASP A 128 -3.58 -13.31 4.52
CA ASP A 128 -2.36 -13.77 5.20
C ASP A 128 -1.73 -12.70 6.11
N ARG A 129 -2.36 -11.52 6.21
CA ARG A 129 -1.96 -10.37 7.03
C ARG A 129 -0.54 -9.91 6.71
N LYS A 130 -0.24 -9.78 5.42
CA LYS A 130 1.08 -9.34 4.95
C LYS A 130 1.00 -8.10 4.08
N VAL A 131 2.01 -7.24 4.24
CA VAL A 131 2.33 -6.14 3.35
C VAL A 131 3.30 -6.66 2.29
N TYR A 132 3.08 -6.33 1.02
CA TYR A 132 3.90 -6.75 -0.10
C TYR A 132 4.48 -5.53 -0.81
N ILE A 133 5.79 -5.51 -1.02
CA ILE A 133 6.49 -4.39 -1.65
C ILE A 133 7.51 -4.90 -2.66
N ASP A 134 7.38 -4.42 -3.91
CA ASP A 134 8.49 -4.40 -4.86
C ASP A 134 9.22 -3.06 -4.71
N LEU A 135 10.53 -3.12 -4.45
CA LEU A 135 11.33 -1.92 -4.18
C LEU A 135 11.47 -1.03 -5.43
N SER A 136 11.23 -1.56 -6.65
CA SER A 136 11.20 -0.74 -7.86
C SER A 136 10.14 0.35 -7.79
N PHE A 137 9.06 0.13 -7.04
CA PHE A 137 7.98 1.10 -6.87
C PHE A 137 8.46 2.42 -6.28
N PHE A 138 9.50 2.43 -5.43
CA PHE A 138 10.02 3.69 -4.89
C PHE A 138 10.68 4.56 -5.97
N SER A 139 11.28 3.93 -6.98
CA SER A 139 11.74 4.65 -8.17
C SER A 139 10.56 5.14 -9.02
N GLU A 140 9.51 4.34 -9.18
CA GLU A 140 8.28 4.75 -9.87
C GLU A 140 7.57 5.93 -9.16
N LEU A 141 7.51 5.91 -7.84
CA LEU A 141 6.93 6.98 -7.03
C LEU A 141 7.64 8.33 -7.29
N ARG A 142 8.98 8.28 -7.34
CA ARG A 142 9.82 9.43 -7.68
C ARG A 142 9.65 9.86 -9.14
N ASP A 143 9.87 8.93 -10.06
CA ASP A 143 10.10 9.24 -11.47
C ASP A 143 8.79 9.35 -12.24
N GLU A 144 7.84 8.46 -11.99
CA GLU A 144 6.53 8.50 -12.61
C GLU A 144 5.62 9.42 -11.80
N PHE A 145 5.29 9.09 -10.56
CA PHE A 145 4.29 9.83 -9.76
C PHE A 145 4.72 11.25 -9.37
N LYS A 146 6.01 11.59 -9.55
CA LYS A 146 6.61 12.88 -9.20
C LYS A 146 6.45 13.18 -7.71
N ALA A 147 6.60 12.13 -6.89
CA ALA A 147 6.61 12.16 -5.43
C ALA A 147 7.96 11.63 -4.91
N PRO A 148 9.07 12.37 -5.12
CA PRO A 148 10.35 12.02 -4.52
C PRO A 148 10.29 12.14 -2.99
N GLY A 149 11.26 11.54 -2.32
CA GLY A 149 11.43 11.67 -0.88
C GLY A 149 11.45 10.33 -0.18
N ASP A 150 12.24 10.19 0.88
CA ASP A 150 12.22 8.97 1.67
C ASP A 150 10.95 8.88 2.51
N PHE A 151 10.44 10.01 3.02
CA PHE A 151 9.20 10.01 3.79
C PHE A 151 7.97 9.80 2.91
N ALA A 152 8.06 10.11 1.60
CA ALA A 152 7.08 9.65 0.61
C ALA A 152 7.01 8.12 0.53
N SER A 153 8.16 7.43 0.51
CA SER A 153 8.20 5.96 0.57
C SER A 153 7.76 5.42 1.93
N ALA A 154 8.09 6.11 3.04
CA ALA A 154 7.62 5.74 4.37
C ALA A 154 6.09 5.82 4.48
N TYR A 155 5.48 6.86 3.91
CA TYR A 155 4.03 7.01 3.81
C TYR A 155 3.37 5.80 3.12
N VAL A 156 3.92 5.34 1.99
CA VAL A 156 3.37 4.18 1.28
C VAL A 156 3.39 2.92 2.16
N ILE A 157 4.51 2.66 2.85
CA ILE A 157 4.60 1.54 3.79
C ILE A 157 3.59 1.69 4.93
N ALA A 158 3.48 2.89 5.51
CA ALA A 158 2.56 3.17 6.61
C ALA A 158 1.09 3.08 6.18
N HIS A 159 0.76 3.40 4.93
CA HIS A 159 -0.56 3.23 4.33
C HIS A 159 -0.95 1.75 4.25
N GLU A 160 -0.05 0.89 3.74
CA GLU A 160 -0.30 -0.57 3.72
C GLU A 160 -0.42 -1.16 5.13
N VAL A 161 0.34 -0.64 6.11
CA VAL A 161 0.16 -0.99 7.52
C VAL A 161 -1.16 -0.43 8.08
N GLY A 162 -1.66 0.68 7.55
CA GLY A 162 -3.00 1.21 7.82
C GLY A 162 -4.09 0.19 7.47
N HIS A 163 -4.00 -0.46 6.31
CA HIS A 163 -4.89 -1.57 5.97
C HIS A 163 -4.77 -2.75 6.94
N HIS A 164 -3.57 -3.05 7.43
CA HIS A 164 -3.42 -4.06 8.47
C HIS A 164 -4.16 -3.70 9.76
N VAL A 165 -4.07 -2.43 10.17
CA VAL A 165 -4.81 -1.92 11.32
C VAL A 165 -6.32 -2.02 11.08
N GLN A 166 -6.80 -1.73 9.87
CA GLN A 166 -8.21 -1.90 9.51
C GLN A 166 -8.68 -3.35 9.67
N THR A 167 -7.88 -4.33 9.24
CA THR A 167 -8.15 -5.75 9.49
C THR A 167 -8.29 -6.05 10.97
N LEU A 168 -7.37 -5.55 11.81
CA LEU A 168 -7.41 -5.80 13.25
C LEU A 168 -8.59 -5.15 13.95
N LEU A 169 -9.08 -4.03 13.41
CA LEU A 169 -10.28 -3.32 13.90
C LEU A 169 -11.59 -3.89 13.31
N GLY A 170 -11.51 -4.83 12.37
CA GLY A 170 -12.67 -5.52 11.80
C GLY A 170 -13.37 -4.78 10.65
N TYR A 171 -12.75 -3.75 10.06
CA TYR A 171 -13.35 -3.01 8.95
C TYR A 171 -13.50 -3.84 7.68
N ASP A 172 -12.61 -4.81 7.43
CA ASP A 172 -12.68 -5.71 6.29
C ASP A 172 -13.98 -6.52 6.28
N GLU A 173 -14.43 -6.97 7.45
CA GLU A 173 -15.68 -7.73 7.59
C GLU A 173 -16.89 -6.86 7.27
N GLN A 174 -16.86 -5.58 7.71
CA GLN A 174 -17.89 -4.60 7.42
C GLN A 174 -17.97 -4.34 5.90
N LEU A 175 -16.83 -4.06 5.26
CA LEU A 175 -16.75 -3.80 3.82
C LEU A 175 -17.23 -5.02 3.00
N ASN A 176 -16.76 -6.22 3.35
CA ASN A 176 -17.16 -7.46 2.69
C ASN A 176 -18.66 -7.77 2.83
N SER A 177 -19.28 -7.36 3.95
CA SER A 177 -20.72 -7.53 4.16
C SER A 177 -21.57 -6.66 3.21
N LEU A 178 -21.03 -5.52 2.78
CA LEU A 178 -21.69 -4.56 1.88
C LEU A 178 -21.56 -4.96 0.41
N ARG A 179 -20.43 -5.59 0.03
CA ARG A 179 -20.10 -5.94 -1.36
C ARG A 179 -21.20 -6.73 -2.09
N ARG A 180 -21.88 -7.63 -1.40
CA ARG A 180 -22.97 -8.45 -1.99
C ARG A 180 -24.35 -7.78 -1.97
N ARG A 181 -24.48 -6.64 -1.28
CA ARG A 181 -25.75 -5.97 -1.02
C ARG A 181 -25.93 -4.70 -1.83
N LEU A 182 -24.84 -4.06 -2.23
CA LEU A 182 -24.85 -2.77 -2.90
C LEU A 182 -24.54 -2.89 -4.39
N PRO A 183 -25.15 -2.05 -5.24
CA PRO A 183 -24.67 -1.81 -6.60
C PRO A 183 -23.22 -1.32 -6.59
N GLU A 184 -22.47 -1.65 -7.65
CA GLU A 184 -21.04 -1.31 -7.78
C GLU A 184 -20.73 0.17 -7.50
N LYS A 185 -21.46 1.09 -8.13
CA LYS A 185 -21.29 2.53 -7.92
C LYS A 185 -21.47 2.97 -6.46
N GLU A 186 -22.38 2.32 -5.73
CA GLU A 186 -22.58 2.63 -4.30
C GLU A 186 -21.48 1.99 -3.46
N PHE A 187 -21.08 0.77 -3.78
CA PHE A 187 -19.98 0.07 -3.13
C PHE A 187 -18.64 0.81 -3.29
N ASN A 188 -18.39 1.41 -4.46
CA ASN A 188 -17.19 2.22 -4.72
C ASN A 188 -17.02 3.38 -3.73
N LYS A 189 -18.11 3.95 -3.20
CA LYS A 189 -18.02 4.97 -2.15
C LYS A 189 -17.42 4.43 -0.85
N TYR A 190 -17.77 3.20 -0.49
CA TYR A 190 -17.21 2.53 0.69
C TYR A 190 -15.75 2.12 0.46
N LEU A 191 -15.37 1.77 -0.78
CA LEU A 191 -13.95 1.56 -1.13
C LEU A 191 -13.16 2.85 -0.95
N ILE A 192 -13.65 3.98 -1.47
CA ILE A 192 -13.01 5.29 -1.28
C ILE A 192 -12.87 5.60 0.21
N GLN A 193 -13.92 5.43 1.01
CA GLN A 193 -13.84 5.65 2.46
C GLN A 193 -12.77 4.74 3.10
N TYR A 194 -12.77 3.45 2.79
CA TYR A 194 -11.80 2.50 3.30
C TYR A 194 -10.35 2.91 2.98
N GLU A 195 -10.07 3.37 1.76
CA GLU A 195 -8.76 3.89 1.34
C GLU A 195 -8.38 5.18 2.08
N LEU A 196 -9.33 6.11 2.24
CA LEU A 196 -9.11 7.36 2.99
C LEU A 196 -8.87 7.12 4.48
N GLN A 197 -9.41 6.04 5.05
CA GLN A 197 -9.11 5.65 6.43
C GLN A 197 -7.68 5.13 6.54
N ALA A 198 -7.16 4.39 5.56
CA ALA A 198 -5.74 4.01 5.54
C ALA A 198 -4.82 5.24 5.41
N ASP A 199 -5.22 6.26 4.65
CA ASP A 199 -4.53 7.56 4.62
C ASP A 199 -4.54 8.24 6.00
N TYR A 200 -5.69 8.27 6.68
CA TYR A 200 -5.79 8.79 8.04
C TYR A 200 -4.88 8.03 9.01
N LEU A 201 -4.92 6.70 9.00
CA LEU A 201 -4.12 5.85 9.89
C LEU A 201 -2.62 6.01 9.64
N SER A 202 -2.18 6.15 8.38
CA SER A 202 -0.78 6.47 8.07
C SER A 202 -0.39 7.88 8.54
N GLY A 203 -1.32 8.85 8.50
CA GLY A 203 -1.17 10.16 9.12
C GLY A 203 -0.99 10.07 10.64
N VAL A 204 -1.80 9.25 11.33
CA VAL A 204 -1.66 8.99 12.77
C VAL A 204 -0.28 8.43 13.07
N TRP A 205 0.22 7.48 12.28
CA TRP A 205 1.61 7.01 12.45
C TRP A 205 2.63 8.15 12.28
N ALA A 206 2.48 9.00 11.26
CA ALA A 206 3.38 10.10 11.00
C ALA A 206 3.41 11.14 12.14
N HIS A 207 2.28 11.35 12.85
CA HIS A 207 2.24 12.16 14.09
C HIS A 207 3.22 11.63 15.15
N TYR A 208 3.18 10.32 15.41
CA TYR A 208 4.11 9.71 16.36
C TYR A 208 5.54 9.72 15.84
N ALA A 209 5.74 9.55 14.53
CA ALA A 209 7.06 9.67 13.92
C ALA A 209 7.66 11.07 14.18
N GLU A 210 6.87 12.14 14.10
CA GLU A 210 7.31 13.49 14.46
C GLU A 210 7.72 13.56 15.94
N SER A 211 6.89 13.02 16.84
CA SER A 211 7.18 12.99 18.28
C SER A 211 8.45 12.18 18.63
N MET A 212 8.78 11.19 17.81
CA MET A 212 10.00 10.37 17.92
C MET A 212 11.20 10.99 17.21
N ASN A 213 11.07 12.23 16.73
CA ASN A 213 12.10 12.99 16.00
C ASN A 213 12.58 12.28 14.72
N LEU A 214 11.70 11.53 14.05
CA LEU A 214 11.98 10.86 12.78
C LEU A 214 11.91 11.78 11.57
N LEU A 215 11.09 12.84 11.64
CA LEU A 215 10.90 13.75 10.51
C LEU A 215 12.06 14.74 10.40
N GLU A 216 12.41 15.03 9.16
CA GLU A 216 13.28 16.13 8.73
C GLU A 216 12.44 17.24 8.08
N PRO A 217 12.99 18.48 7.97
CA PRO A 217 12.29 19.55 7.26
C PRO A 217 11.96 19.14 5.82
N GLY A 218 10.67 19.13 5.48
CA GLY A 218 10.16 18.71 4.17
C GLY A 218 9.49 17.34 4.15
N ASP A 219 9.81 16.44 5.10
CA ASP A 219 9.27 15.07 5.12
C ASP A 219 7.73 15.05 5.13
N LEU A 220 7.09 15.92 5.90
CA LEU A 220 5.62 16.01 5.91
C LEU A 220 5.04 16.42 4.55
N ASP A 221 5.71 17.33 3.85
CA ASP A 221 5.29 17.76 2.50
C ASP A 221 5.53 16.65 1.46
N GLU A 222 6.59 15.83 1.63
CA GLU A 222 6.83 14.64 0.82
C GLU A 222 5.66 13.65 0.92
N ALA A 223 5.22 13.31 2.14
CA ALA A 223 4.08 12.43 2.35
C ALA A 223 2.76 13.03 1.82
N LEU A 224 2.51 14.32 2.04
CA LEU A 224 1.32 15.01 1.51
C LEU A 224 1.29 14.99 -0.03
N ASN A 225 2.45 15.19 -0.68
CA ASN A 225 2.57 15.09 -2.12
C ASN A 225 2.42 13.65 -2.61
N ALA A 226 2.98 12.67 -1.90
CA ALA A 226 2.81 11.25 -2.19
C ALA A 226 1.33 10.86 -2.15
N ALA A 227 0.62 11.17 -1.07
CA ALA A 227 -0.83 10.92 -0.92
C ALA A 227 -1.64 11.58 -2.05
N SER A 228 -1.30 12.82 -2.40
CA SER A 228 -1.92 13.52 -3.53
C SER A 228 -1.57 12.90 -4.89
N SER A 229 -0.40 12.27 -5.03
CA SER A 229 0.07 11.72 -6.31
C SER A 229 -0.65 10.44 -6.76
N VAL A 230 -1.21 9.71 -5.80
CA VAL A 230 -1.89 8.42 -5.99
C VAL A 230 -3.42 8.52 -5.92
N GLY A 231 -3.98 9.72 -6.09
CA GLY A 231 -5.42 9.92 -6.25
C GLY A 231 -5.93 9.50 -7.62
N ASP A 232 -7.14 8.94 -7.68
CA ASP A 232 -7.73 8.38 -8.91
C ASP A 232 -7.84 9.44 -10.02
N ASP A 233 -8.16 10.70 -9.67
CA ASP A 233 -8.25 11.82 -10.60
C ASP A 233 -6.92 12.14 -11.29
N ARG A 234 -5.80 12.06 -10.55
CA ARG A 234 -4.46 12.32 -11.07
C ARG A 234 -3.95 11.14 -11.90
N ILE A 235 -4.19 9.91 -11.45
CA ILE A 235 -3.85 8.70 -12.20
C ILE A 235 -4.62 8.65 -13.51
N GLN A 236 -5.95 8.78 -13.48
CA GLN A 236 -6.78 8.75 -14.69
C GLN A 236 -6.40 9.88 -15.65
N LYS A 237 -6.24 11.12 -15.16
CA LYS A 237 -5.84 12.24 -16.03
C LYS A 237 -4.49 12.01 -16.70
N ARG A 238 -3.55 11.34 -16.03
CA ARG A 238 -2.26 10.99 -16.61
C ARG A 238 -2.36 9.86 -17.64
N THR A 239 -3.10 8.80 -17.33
CA THR A 239 -3.11 7.58 -18.15
C THR A 239 -4.05 7.69 -19.36
N GLN A 240 -5.21 8.34 -19.21
CA GLN A 240 -6.24 8.44 -20.27
C GLN A 240 -6.61 9.88 -20.65
N GLY A 241 -6.12 10.91 -19.95
CA GLY A 241 -6.32 12.32 -20.29
C GLY A 241 -7.61 12.96 -19.76
N TYR A 242 -8.52 12.19 -19.17
CA TYR A 242 -9.77 12.67 -18.58
C TYR A 242 -10.14 11.88 -17.32
N VAL A 243 -11.11 12.39 -16.56
CA VAL A 243 -11.50 11.87 -15.24
C VAL A 243 -12.94 11.33 -15.30
N VAL A 244 -13.17 10.15 -14.73
CA VAL A 244 -14.47 9.51 -14.58
C VAL A 244 -14.73 9.27 -13.09
N PRO A 245 -15.39 10.20 -12.38
CA PRO A 245 -15.56 10.12 -10.94
C PRO A 245 -16.32 8.88 -10.45
N ASP A 246 -17.27 8.39 -11.25
CA ASP A 246 -18.05 7.20 -10.91
C ASP A 246 -17.22 5.89 -10.86
N ALA A 247 -16.01 5.90 -11.45
CA ALA A 247 -15.08 4.77 -11.47
C ALA A 247 -14.02 4.83 -10.36
N PHE A 248 -14.08 5.81 -9.46
CA PHE A 248 -13.13 5.95 -8.38
C PHE A 248 -13.30 4.87 -7.31
N THR A 249 -12.18 4.38 -6.78
CA THR A 249 -12.12 3.40 -5.70
C THR A 249 -11.14 3.79 -4.60
N HIS A 250 -10.24 4.74 -4.84
CA HIS A 250 -9.22 5.21 -3.88
C HIS A 250 -9.38 6.67 -3.48
N GLY A 251 -10.28 7.40 -4.17
CA GLY A 251 -10.60 8.78 -3.87
C GLY A 251 -9.75 9.77 -4.64
N THR A 252 -10.08 11.06 -4.51
CA THR A 252 -9.35 12.13 -5.19
C THR A 252 -8.05 12.46 -4.50
N SER A 253 -7.13 13.04 -5.26
CA SER A 253 -5.85 13.58 -4.78
C SER A 253 -6.02 14.53 -3.60
N GLU A 254 -7.10 15.33 -3.60
CA GLU A 254 -7.44 16.24 -2.50
C GLU A 254 -7.93 15.48 -1.26
N GLN A 255 -8.82 14.50 -1.44
CA GLN A 255 -9.33 13.68 -0.34
C GLN A 255 -8.19 12.94 0.35
N ARG A 256 -7.33 12.25 -0.41
CA ARG A 256 -6.20 11.49 0.12
C ARG A 256 -5.26 12.35 0.95
N ARG A 257 -4.83 13.50 0.38
CA ARG A 257 -3.99 14.48 1.08
C ARG A 257 -4.67 15.01 2.36
N SER A 258 -5.96 15.31 2.29
CA SER A 258 -6.73 15.84 3.41
C SER A 258 -6.84 14.84 4.55
N TRP A 259 -7.15 13.57 4.27
CA TRP A 259 -7.29 12.53 5.28
C TRP A 259 -5.97 12.17 5.94
N PHE A 260 -4.87 12.07 5.17
CA PHE A 260 -3.54 11.94 5.75
C PHE A 260 -3.21 13.10 6.71
N LYS A 261 -3.47 14.34 6.30
CA LYS A 261 -3.23 15.52 7.14
C LYS A 261 -4.08 15.50 8.42
N ARG A 262 -5.35 15.10 8.34
CA ARG A 262 -6.23 14.95 9.51
C ARG A 262 -5.68 13.93 10.51
N GLY A 263 -5.19 12.79 10.03
CA GLY A 263 -4.55 11.78 10.86
C GLY A 263 -3.31 12.30 11.56
N PHE A 264 -2.46 13.00 10.81
CA PHE A 264 -1.25 13.64 11.32
C PHE A 264 -1.54 14.69 12.41
N ASP A 265 -2.57 15.52 12.20
CA ASP A 265 -2.96 16.54 13.17
C ASP A 265 -3.59 15.93 14.44
N SER A 266 -4.34 14.82 14.30
CA SER A 266 -5.08 14.18 15.39
C SER A 266 -4.17 13.33 16.28
N GLY A 267 -3.37 12.45 15.68
CA GLY A 267 -2.52 11.50 16.41
C GLY A 267 -3.28 10.43 17.22
N ASP A 268 -4.56 10.20 16.92
CA ASP A 268 -5.41 9.21 17.60
C ASP A 268 -6.36 8.49 16.64
N LEU A 269 -7.09 7.49 17.13
CA LEU A 269 -8.05 6.72 16.32
C LEU A 269 -9.43 7.38 16.22
N ASN A 270 -9.71 8.43 17.00
CA ASN A 270 -11.06 8.99 17.14
C ASN A 270 -11.55 9.65 15.85
N GLY A 271 -10.64 10.20 15.04
CA GLY A 271 -10.98 10.79 13.74
C GLY A 271 -10.95 9.80 12.58
N ALA A 272 -10.75 8.49 12.81
CA ALA A 272 -10.69 7.50 11.74
C ALA A 272 -12.06 7.10 11.16
N ASP A 273 -13.17 7.63 11.70
CA ASP A 273 -14.51 7.39 11.17
C ASP A 273 -14.77 8.18 9.87
N VAL A 274 -14.29 7.61 8.77
CA VAL A 274 -14.52 8.04 7.39
C VAL A 274 -15.92 7.67 6.86
N PHE A 275 -16.65 6.79 7.56
CA PHE A 275 -17.92 6.24 7.08
C PHE A 275 -19.11 7.12 7.48
N GLY A 276 -18.90 8.06 8.40
CA GLY A 276 -19.88 9.05 8.86
C GLY A 276 -19.86 10.41 8.14
N ASP A 277 -18.86 10.68 7.29
CA ASP A 277 -18.66 11.92 6.53
C ASP A 277 -19.28 11.87 5.10
#